data_AF-A0A1H2GRW5-F1
#
_entry.id   AF-A0A1H2GRW5-F1
#
_cell.length_a   1.000
_cell.length_b   1.000
_cell.length_c   1.000
_cell.angle_alpha   90.00
_cell.angle_beta   90.00
_cell.angle_gamma   90.00
#
_symmetry.space_group_name_H-M   'P 1'
#
loop_
_entity.id
_entity.type
_entity.pdbx_description
1 polymer ?
#
loop_
_entity_poly.entity_id
_entity_poly.type
_entity_poly.pdbx_seq_one_letter_code
_entity_poly.pdbx_strand_id
1 'polypeptide(L)'
;MTQNVSSHQPLTTRSSMSPVAAQAQNPKTFESAYPLSDFKPIPNNIHMVWVGSEPSATQDEYLRQWATKNPKHTVTLWVDSTQFDAYATNKSAQAKAESVYPGYQSERPIRGLFSQLKVTTQHPGQRNGAEQAQVITELNKELSSSGNKQLKALLLPDGGKVTPANARQVLNEFERYAQRTDEKFYQAEAVILDQTTKSWDRYASNPARDMDRLTSLQERFRDQKNVEVRDLSNPSDIRLQNKDVYQHEIIGRNGGYAAASDVARYEIVNRYAGTYTDIDLESVQPLDGALHAHPDLMLVGMAEGKNDAKGSATPYFANALFSSHAQSAMLSSLIDDIGEKYRSMKGNEYGGDRYFSRPNKSTIETTGPNALRGHVDRVIQQAKGRPDLVRDDAHSLADRIWDKSKPQNEEYWKLVDSHFKFPDNYVNFETQEQQNSATKAMAGGAQQPAVLKMG
;
A
#
# COMPACT_ATOMS: atom_id res chain seq x y z
N MET A 1 -4.13 -84.17 -18.09
CA MET A 1 -5.20 -83.30 -18.63
C MET A 1 -5.74 -82.48 -17.46
N THR A 2 -5.48 -81.17 -17.49
CA THR A 2 -6.26 -80.03 -16.95
C THR A 2 -7.18 -80.26 -15.73
N GLN A 3 -7.13 -79.48 -14.65
CA GLN A 3 -6.91 -78.02 -14.56
C GLN A 3 -6.46 -77.60 -13.15
N ASN A 4 -5.68 -76.51 -13.11
CA ASN A 4 -5.04 -75.91 -11.94
C ASN A 4 -6.01 -75.16 -11.02
N VAL A 5 -5.73 -75.28 -9.71
CA VAL A 5 -6.18 -74.39 -8.63
C VAL A 5 -4.99 -73.49 -8.27
N SER A 6 -5.22 -72.18 -8.18
CA SER A 6 -4.17 -71.18 -7.89
C SER A 6 -4.43 -70.53 -6.54
N SER A 7 -3.47 -70.64 -5.61
CA SER A 7 -3.37 -69.74 -4.45
C SER A 7 -1.97 -69.77 -3.83
N HIS A 8 -1.52 -68.56 -3.45
CA HIS A 8 -0.62 -68.20 -2.34
C HIS A 8 0.91 -68.04 -2.55
N GLN A 9 1.28 -66.75 -2.50
CA GLN A 9 2.24 -66.11 -1.58
C GLN A 9 3.76 -66.08 -1.91
N PRO A 10 4.51 -65.12 -1.34
CA PRO A 10 5.26 -64.13 -2.13
C PRO A 10 6.79 -64.31 -2.06
N LEU A 11 7.48 -63.74 -3.05
CA LEU A 11 8.95 -63.66 -3.09
C LEU A 11 9.43 -62.25 -2.75
N THR A 12 10.13 -62.18 -1.63
CA THR A 12 10.98 -61.08 -1.19
C THR A 12 12.19 -60.92 -2.12
N THR A 13 12.45 -59.72 -2.62
CA THR A 13 13.76 -59.34 -3.14
C THR A 13 14.26 -58.10 -2.41
N ARG A 14 15.36 -58.29 -1.66
CA ARG A 14 16.21 -57.22 -1.15
C ARG A 14 16.99 -56.64 -2.33
N SER A 15 16.97 -55.32 -2.49
CA SER A 15 18.01 -54.62 -3.24
C SER A 15 18.62 -53.56 -2.34
N SER A 16 19.92 -53.69 -2.12
CA SER A 16 20.77 -52.81 -1.32
C SER A 16 20.99 -51.49 -2.07
N MET A 17 20.50 -50.38 -1.53
CA MET A 17 20.96 -49.05 -1.90
C MET A 17 21.85 -48.50 -0.78
N SER A 18 23.11 -48.25 -1.13
CA SER A 18 24.03 -47.44 -0.33
C SER A 18 23.45 -46.04 -0.09
N PRO A 19 23.65 -45.43 1.09
CA PRO A 19 23.20 -44.08 1.32
C PRO A 19 24.07 -43.13 0.50
N VAL A 20 23.48 -42.49 -0.51
CA VAL A 20 24.05 -41.29 -1.11
C VAL A 20 24.14 -40.28 0.03
N ALA A 21 25.38 -39.95 0.41
CA ALA A 21 25.65 -38.87 1.34
C ALA A 21 24.95 -37.61 0.81
N ALA A 22 23.94 -37.14 1.53
CA ALA A 22 23.41 -35.80 1.34
C ALA A 22 24.59 -34.84 1.54
N GLN A 23 25.13 -34.32 0.45
CA GLN A 23 26.06 -33.20 0.51
C GLN A 23 25.31 -32.09 1.24
N ALA A 24 25.74 -31.79 2.46
CA ALA A 24 25.31 -30.62 3.18
C ALA A 24 25.70 -29.41 2.33
N GLN A 25 24.76 -28.90 1.53
CA GLN A 25 24.92 -27.62 0.88
C GLN A 25 25.11 -26.59 1.98
N ASN A 26 26.19 -25.79 1.89
CA ASN A 26 26.39 -24.67 2.79
C ASN A 26 25.11 -23.82 2.82
N PRO A 27 24.66 -23.37 4.00
CA PRO A 27 23.45 -22.55 4.09
C PRO A 27 23.63 -21.30 3.22
N LYS A 28 22.71 -21.07 2.28
CA LYS A 28 22.71 -19.85 1.46
C LYS A 28 22.57 -18.64 2.38
N THR A 29 23.46 -17.67 2.24
CA THR A 29 23.38 -16.39 2.95
C THR A 29 22.84 -15.31 2.02
N PHE A 30 22.22 -14.28 2.58
CA PHE A 30 21.70 -13.18 1.76
C PHE A 30 22.84 -12.45 1.04
N GLU A 31 23.93 -12.19 1.75
CA GLU A 31 25.11 -11.48 1.28
C GLU A 31 25.85 -12.27 0.18
N SER A 32 25.77 -13.61 0.18
CA SER A 32 26.29 -14.41 -0.94
C SER A 32 25.42 -14.33 -2.21
N ALA A 33 24.12 -14.06 -2.06
CA ALA A 33 23.21 -13.88 -3.19
C ALA A 33 23.29 -12.46 -3.76
N TYR A 34 23.57 -11.47 -2.91
CA TYR A 34 23.64 -10.05 -3.27
C TYR A 34 24.88 -9.39 -2.67
N PRO A 35 26.09 -9.73 -3.15
CA PRO A 35 27.31 -9.19 -2.58
C PRO A 35 27.41 -7.69 -2.84
N LEU A 36 27.89 -6.93 -1.84
CA LEU A 36 28.05 -5.47 -1.95
C LEU A 36 28.98 -5.04 -3.10
N SER A 37 29.88 -5.93 -3.54
CA SER A 37 30.75 -5.69 -4.72
C SER A 37 29.98 -5.51 -6.02
N ASP A 38 28.76 -6.02 -6.09
CA ASP A 38 27.93 -6.00 -7.30
C ASP A 38 27.01 -4.78 -7.33
N PHE A 39 27.07 -3.92 -6.29
CA PHE A 39 26.30 -2.69 -6.22
C PHE A 39 26.80 -1.70 -7.26
N LYS A 40 25.87 -1.10 -8.00
CA LYS A 40 26.15 -0.16 -9.09
C LYS A 40 25.49 1.19 -8.82
N PRO A 41 26.07 2.29 -9.32
CA PRO A 41 25.43 3.60 -9.26
C PRO A 41 24.04 3.58 -9.89
N ILE A 42 23.07 4.14 -9.19
CA ILE A 42 21.69 4.29 -9.70
C ILE A 42 21.66 5.40 -10.76
N PRO A 43 20.92 5.23 -11.88
CA PRO A 43 20.76 6.29 -12.88
C PRO A 43 20.16 7.58 -12.33
N ASN A 44 20.63 8.73 -12.84
CA ASN A 44 20.21 10.07 -12.42
C ASN A 44 18.81 10.47 -12.93
N ASN A 45 17.80 9.65 -12.68
CA ASN A 45 16.39 9.96 -12.94
C ASN A 45 15.67 10.14 -11.61
N ILE A 46 14.87 11.19 -11.49
CA ILE A 46 13.99 11.44 -10.34
C ILE A 46 12.56 11.45 -10.85
N HIS A 47 11.69 10.66 -10.22
CA HIS A 47 10.31 10.49 -10.64
C HIS A 47 9.37 10.93 -9.52
N MET A 48 8.35 11.70 -9.89
CA MET A 48 7.26 12.11 -9.02
C MET A 48 5.94 11.82 -9.73
N VAL A 49 4.89 11.49 -8.98
CA VAL A 49 3.56 11.20 -9.53
C VAL A 49 2.54 12.13 -8.90
N TRP A 50 1.70 12.76 -9.74
CA TRP A 50 0.55 13.54 -9.31
C TRP A 50 -0.65 13.25 -10.19
N VAL A 51 -1.67 12.59 -9.61
CA VAL A 51 -2.83 12.07 -10.35
C VAL A 51 -4.15 12.44 -9.68
N GLY A 52 -5.22 12.43 -10.46
CA GLY A 52 -6.57 12.77 -10.02
C GLY A 52 -6.89 14.26 -9.99
N SER A 53 -5.88 15.12 -10.11
CA SER A 53 -6.01 16.57 -10.32
C SER A 53 -4.79 17.13 -11.05
N GLU A 54 -4.83 18.40 -11.41
CA GLU A 54 -3.61 19.15 -11.71
C GLU A 54 -2.81 19.45 -10.43
N PRO A 55 -1.48 19.51 -10.52
CA PRO A 55 -0.62 20.01 -9.44
C PRO A 55 -0.83 21.50 -9.22
N SER A 56 -0.85 21.91 -7.94
CA SER A 56 -0.96 23.33 -7.56
C SER A 56 0.40 24.05 -7.58
N ALA A 57 0.39 25.37 -7.38
CA ALA A 57 1.62 26.17 -7.29
C ALA A 57 2.60 25.65 -6.21
N THR A 58 2.09 25.10 -5.10
CA THR A 58 2.93 24.49 -4.07
C THR A 58 3.71 23.29 -4.61
N GLN A 59 3.06 22.41 -5.37
CA GLN A 59 3.72 21.28 -6.01
C GLN A 59 4.76 21.75 -7.05
N ASP A 60 4.49 22.87 -7.75
CA ASP A 60 5.43 23.45 -8.69
C ASP A 60 6.71 23.92 -8.01
N GLU A 61 6.59 24.52 -6.82
CA GLU A 61 7.74 24.93 -6.01
C GLU A 61 8.59 23.73 -5.61
N TYR A 62 8.00 22.65 -5.10
CA TYR A 62 8.75 21.44 -4.76
C TYR A 62 9.46 20.84 -5.97
N LEU A 63 8.78 20.72 -7.12
CA LEU A 63 9.38 20.19 -8.34
C LEU A 63 10.61 21.02 -8.76
N ARG A 64 10.50 22.36 -8.70
CA ARG A 64 11.59 23.28 -9.02
C ARG A 64 12.75 23.19 -8.01
N GLN A 65 12.45 23.02 -6.72
CA GLN A 65 13.47 22.83 -5.69
C GLN A 65 14.28 21.56 -5.95
N TRP A 66 13.60 20.45 -6.25
CA TRP A 66 14.25 19.18 -6.61
C TRP A 66 15.11 19.32 -7.87
N ALA A 67 14.58 19.95 -8.92
CA ALA A 67 15.31 20.20 -10.17
C ALA A 67 16.56 21.06 -9.97
N THR A 68 16.44 22.12 -9.16
CA THR A 68 17.55 23.04 -8.84
C THR A 68 18.63 22.34 -8.01
N LYS A 69 18.23 21.53 -7.02
CA LYS A 69 19.18 20.79 -6.17
C LYS A 69 19.88 19.66 -6.93
N ASN A 70 19.23 19.11 -7.97
CA ASN A 70 19.72 17.96 -8.73
C ASN A 70 19.92 18.30 -10.22
N PRO A 71 20.81 19.25 -10.59
CA PRO A 71 20.93 19.76 -11.96
C PRO A 71 21.44 18.72 -12.97
N LYS A 72 22.04 17.63 -12.50
CA LYS A 72 22.50 16.49 -13.31
C LYS A 72 21.46 15.38 -13.46
N HIS A 73 20.29 15.54 -12.84
CA HIS A 73 19.20 14.57 -12.92
C HIS A 73 18.11 15.09 -13.83
N THR A 74 17.47 14.19 -14.57
CA THR A 74 16.16 14.46 -15.16
C THR A 74 15.11 14.26 -14.08
N VAL A 75 14.33 15.31 -13.79
CA VAL A 75 13.22 15.27 -12.84
C VAL A 75 11.91 15.18 -13.64
N THR A 76 11.25 14.03 -13.58
CA THR A 76 10.01 13.77 -14.30
C THR A 76 8.81 13.83 -13.37
N LEU A 77 7.88 14.74 -13.67
CA LEU A 77 6.54 14.73 -13.12
C LEU A 77 5.62 13.90 -14.02
N TRP A 78 5.05 12.85 -13.47
CA TRP A 78 4.06 12.00 -14.12
C TRP A 78 2.65 12.42 -13.72
N VAL A 79 1.82 12.72 -14.71
CA VAL A 79 0.41 13.06 -14.54
C VAL A 79 -0.49 12.14 -15.36
N ASP A 80 -1.80 12.22 -15.18
CA ASP A 80 -2.77 11.51 -16.02
C ASP A 80 -3.76 12.51 -16.61
N SER A 81 -3.54 12.85 -17.88
CA SER A 81 -4.34 13.86 -18.58
C SER A 81 -5.79 13.43 -18.84
N THR A 82 -6.15 12.16 -18.60
CA THR A 82 -7.54 11.69 -18.69
C THR A 82 -8.31 11.84 -17.38
N GLN A 83 -7.60 12.11 -16.27
CA GLN A 83 -8.12 12.05 -14.89
C GLN A 83 -7.98 13.36 -14.09
N PHE A 84 -7.67 14.49 -14.71
CA PHE A 84 -7.48 15.77 -14.00
C PHE A 84 -8.71 16.30 -13.22
N ASP A 85 -9.90 15.77 -13.49
CA ASP A 85 -11.14 16.17 -12.79
C ASP A 85 -11.62 15.14 -11.76
N ALA A 86 -10.93 14.00 -11.63
CA ALA A 86 -11.40 12.88 -10.82
C ALA A 86 -11.57 13.31 -9.35
N TYR A 87 -10.59 14.03 -8.79
CA TYR A 87 -10.64 14.48 -7.40
C TYR A 87 -11.82 15.41 -7.12
N ALA A 88 -11.99 16.45 -7.95
CA ALA A 88 -13.08 17.41 -7.79
C ALA A 88 -14.46 16.72 -7.92
N THR A 89 -14.58 15.79 -8.87
CA THR A 89 -15.79 15.02 -9.11
C THR A 89 -16.13 14.12 -7.92
N ASN A 90 -15.16 13.37 -7.41
CA ASN A 90 -15.34 12.45 -6.29
C ASN A 90 -15.63 13.22 -4.98
N LYS A 91 -14.96 14.36 -4.77
CA LYS A 91 -15.24 15.27 -3.65
C LYS A 91 -16.67 15.82 -3.69
N SER A 92 -17.17 16.17 -4.87
CA SER A 92 -18.56 16.61 -5.05
C SER A 92 -19.56 15.49 -4.70
N ALA A 93 -19.30 14.25 -5.13
CA ALA A 93 -20.13 13.11 -4.77
C ALA A 93 -20.13 12.84 -3.26
N GLN A 94 -18.98 12.95 -2.59
CA GLN A 94 -18.88 12.84 -1.13
C GLN A 94 -19.70 13.92 -0.41
N ALA A 95 -19.65 15.18 -0.87
CA ALA A 95 -20.45 16.25 -0.29
C ALA A 95 -21.95 16.04 -0.48
N LYS A 96 -22.38 15.50 -1.64
CA LYS A 96 -23.77 15.12 -1.90
C LYS A 96 -24.23 13.99 -0.98
N ALA A 97 -23.41 12.94 -0.82
CA ALA A 97 -23.71 11.84 0.09
C ALA A 97 -23.87 12.32 1.54
N GLU A 98 -22.97 13.20 2.00
CA GLU A 98 -23.09 13.83 3.33
C GLU A 98 -24.33 14.72 3.47
N SER A 99 -24.80 15.33 2.38
CA SER A 99 -26.06 16.10 2.38
C SER A 99 -27.30 15.20 2.48
N VAL A 100 -27.25 14.00 1.90
CA VAL A 100 -28.31 12.99 2.02
C VAL A 100 -28.36 12.43 3.46
N TYR A 101 -27.19 12.14 4.03
CA TYR A 101 -27.06 11.66 5.39
C TYR A 101 -25.95 12.40 6.16
N PRO A 102 -26.30 13.43 6.95
CA PRO A 102 -25.34 14.10 7.83
C PRO A 102 -24.81 13.11 8.88
N GLY A 103 -23.53 12.77 8.80
CA GLY A 103 -22.89 11.69 9.55
C GLY A 103 -22.42 10.50 8.70
N TYR A 104 -22.68 10.50 7.40
CA TYR A 104 -22.26 9.43 6.47
C TYR A 104 -20.75 9.17 6.56
N GLN A 105 -19.92 10.20 6.42
CA GLN A 105 -18.47 10.05 6.46
C GLN A 105 -17.96 9.55 7.83
N SER A 106 -18.61 9.95 8.92
CA SER A 106 -18.23 9.50 10.27
C SER A 106 -18.69 8.09 10.61
N GLU A 107 -19.83 7.65 10.09
CA GLU A 107 -20.40 6.33 10.39
C GLU A 107 -19.82 5.22 9.51
N ARG A 108 -19.40 5.56 8.28
CA ARG A 108 -18.86 4.61 7.30
C ARG A 108 -17.69 3.75 7.82
N PRO A 109 -16.66 4.29 8.51
CA PRO A 109 -15.59 3.47 9.08
C PRO A 109 -16.07 2.44 10.11
N ILE A 110 -17.05 2.80 10.92
CA ILE A 110 -17.62 1.92 11.95
C ILE A 110 -18.42 0.81 11.31
N ARG A 111 -19.29 1.13 10.36
CA ARG A 111 -20.02 0.13 9.56
C ARG A 111 -19.05 -0.84 8.87
N GLY A 112 -17.94 -0.33 8.34
CA GLY A 112 -16.88 -1.15 7.76
C GLY A 112 -16.21 -2.10 8.74
N LEU A 113 -15.94 -1.66 9.97
CA LEU A 113 -15.40 -2.52 11.03
C LEU A 113 -16.39 -3.62 11.45
N PHE A 114 -17.68 -3.30 11.52
CA PHE A 114 -18.71 -4.29 11.82
C PHE A 114 -18.96 -5.27 10.67
N SER A 115 -18.80 -4.84 9.42
CA SER A 115 -18.77 -5.74 8.25
C SER A 115 -17.66 -6.79 8.40
N GLN A 116 -16.44 -6.36 8.71
CA GLN A 116 -15.33 -7.27 8.96
C GLN A 116 -15.57 -8.19 10.16
N LEU A 117 -16.16 -7.67 11.24
CA LEU A 117 -16.48 -8.47 12.42
C LEU A 117 -17.50 -9.56 12.07
N LYS A 118 -18.47 -9.23 11.20
CA LYS A 118 -19.46 -10.18 10.67
C LYS A 118 -18.79 -11.28 9.86
N VAL A 119 -17.94 -10.94 8.90
CA VAL A 119 -17.20 -11.91 8.07
C VAL A 119 -16.40 -12.89 8.95
N THR A 120 -15.63 -12.36 9.90
CA THR A 120 -14.78 -13.18 10.78
C THR A 120 -15.56 -14.00 11.82
N THR A 121 -16.78 -13.58 12.18
CA THR A 121 -17.62 -14.29 13.16
C THR A 121 -18.52 -15.35 12.51
N GLN A 122 -18.91 -15.18 11.24
CA GLN A 122 -19.82 -16.09 10.54
C GLN A 122 -19.10 -17.33 9.97
N HIS A 123 -17.80 -17.25 9.71
CA HIS A 123 -17.01 -18.35 9.16
C HIS A 123 -15.88 -18.73 10.13
N PRO A 124 -16.11 -19.44 11.25
CA PRO A 124 -15.04 -19.75 12.20
C PRO A 124 -14.05 -20.78 11.62
N GLY A 125 -12.76 -20.46 11.67
CA GLY A 125 -11.63 -21.26 11.17
C GLY A 125 -10.31 -20.67 11.67
N GLN A 126 -9.18 -21.38 11.58
CA GLN A 126 -7.91 -20.92 12.20
C GLN A 126 -7.40 -19.58 11.66
N ARG A 127 -7.51 -19.32 10.35
CA ARG A 127 -7.20 -18.00 9.75
C ARG A 127 -8.06 -16.87 10.31
N ASN A 128 -9.30 -17.17 10.68
CA ASN A 128 -10.24 -16.18 11.21
C ASN A 128 -9.85 -15.70 12.62
N GLY A 129 -9.03 -16.43 13.38
CA GLY A 129 -8.60 -15.99 14.72
C GLY A 129 -7.73 -14.74 14.69
N ALA A 130 -6.74 -14.70 13.79
CA ALA A 130 -5.86 -13.55 13.61
C ALA A 130 -6.61 -12.32 13.06
N GLU A 131 -7.42 -12.55 12.03
CA GLU A 131 -8.24 -11.53 11.39
C GLU A 131 -9.27 -10.95 12.37
N GLN A 132 -9.96 -11.81 13.14
CA GLN A 132 -10.88 -11.37 14.18
C GLN A 132 -10.18 -10.57 15.27
N ALA A 133 -8.99 -10.99 15.70
CA ALA A 133 -8.20 -10.24 16.68
C ALA A 133 -7.81 -8.85 16.17
N GLN A 134 -7.44 -8.73 14.89
CA GLN A 134 -7.13 -7.46 14.24
C GLN A 134 -8.37 -6.54 14.20
N VAL A 135 -9.52 -7.05 13.76
CA VAL A 135 -10.78 -6.29 13.71
C VAL A 135 -11.20 -5.84 15.10
N ILE A 136 -11.16 -6.72 16.10
CA ILE A 136 -11.52 -6.39 17.48
C ILE A 136 -10.60 -5.31 18.06
N THR A 137 -9.31 -5.36 17.75
CA THR A 137 -8.35 -4.35 18.20
C THR A 137 -8.67 -2.98 17.60
N GLU A 138 -8.91 -2.92 16.29
CA GLU A 138 -9.25 -1.68 15.60
C GLU A 138 -10.63 -1.16 16.01
N LEU A 139 -11.62 -2.03 16.19
CA LEU A 139 -12.96 -1.67 16.67
C LEU A 139 -12.92 -1.09 18.09
N ASN A 140 -12.14 -1.67 19.00
CA ASN A 140 -11.96 -1.13 20.34
C ASN A 140 -11.31 0.25 20.34
N LYS A 141 -10.36 0.49 19.42
CA LYS A 141 -9.76 1.81 19.23
C LYS A 141 -10.81 2.81 18.75
N GLU A 142 -11.59 2.44 17.74
CA GLU A 142 -12.63 3.28 17.15
C GLU A 142 -13.74 3.62 18.16
N LEU A 143 -14.25 2.64 18.89
CA LEU A 143 -15.27 2.84 19.93
C LEU A 143 -14.78 3.68 21.11
N SER A 144 -13.46 3.75 21.32
CA SER A 144 -12.87 4.59 22.38
C SER A 144 -12.65 6.05 21.94
N SER A 145 -12.90 6.38 20.67
CA SER A 145 -12.84 7.76 20.18
C SER A 145 -13.95 8.61 20.81
N SER A 146 -13.72 9.92 20.94
CA SER A 146 -14.69 10.84 21.55
C SER A 146 -16.03 10.88 20.81
N GLY A 147 -16.01 10.75 19.48
CA GLY A 147 -17.20 10.72 18.63
C GLY A 147 -18.09 9.49 18.86
N ASN A 148 -17.54 8.40 19.38
CA ASN A 148 -18.24 7.12 19.50
C ASN A 148 -18.63 6.74 20.93
N LYS A 149 -18.49 7.66 21.90
CA LYS A 149 -18.81 7.39 23.32
C LYS A 149 -20.23 6.87 23.53
N GLN A 150 -21.21 7.49 22.87
CA GLN A 150 -22.61 7.08 22.99
C GLN A 150 -22.85 5.70 22.37
N LEU A 151 -22.28 5.45 21.18
CA LEU A 151 -22.35 4.14 20.55
C LEU A 151 -21.69 3.07 21.41
N LYS A 152 -20.50 3.34 21.98
CA LYS A 152 -19.83 2.41 22.90
C LYS A 152 -20.69 2.07 24.10
N ALA A 153 -21.32 3.06 24.74
CA ALA A 153 -22.19 2.83 25.89
C ALA A 153 -23.43 1.99 25.53
N LEU A 154 -23.97 2.17 24.32
CA LEU A 154 -25.08 1.34 23.82
C LEU A 154 -24.65 -0.11 23.58
N LEU A 155 -23.48 -0.31 22.96
CA LEU A 155 -23.00 -1.63 22.56
C LEU A 155 -22.38 -2.42 23.73
N LEU A 156 -21.88 -1.72 24.74
CA LEU A 156 -21.19 -2.28 25.91
C LEU A 156 -21.73 -1.58 27.19
N PRO A 157 -22.97 -1.89 27.62
CA PRO A 157 -23.65 -1.20 28.71
C PRO A 157 -22.95 -1.35 30.06
N ASP A 158 -22.32 -2.51 30.31
CA ASP A 158 -21.51 -2.76 31.52
C ASP A 158 -20.09 -2.18 31.41
N GLY A 159 -19.80 -1.44 30.34
CA GLY A 159 -18.47 -0.95 30.00
C GLY A 159 -17.56 -2.03 29.40
N GLY A 160 -16.25 -1.76 29.40
CA GLY A 160 -15.24 -2.69 28.89
C GLY A 160 -14.91 -2.54 27.40
N LYS A 161 -14.64 -3.69 26.76
CA LYS A 161 -14.11 -3.82 25.40
C LYS A 161 -14.84 -4.94 24.64
N VAL A 162 -14.81 -4.85 23.32
CA VAL A 162 -15.15 -5.97 22.44
C VAL A 162 -14.06 -7.04 22.60
N THR A 163 -14.48 -8.30 22.70
CA THR A 163 -13.65 -9.49 22.88
C THR A 163 -14.18 -10.60 21.96
N PRO A 164 -13.40 -11.66 21.67
CA PRO A 164 -13.92 -12.79 20.91
C PRO A 164 -15.19 -13.40 21.53
N ALA A 165 -15.29 -13.39 22.87
CA ALA A 165 -16.42 -13.96 23.60
C ALA A 165 -17.73 -13.16 23.44
N ASN A 166 -17.66 -11.83 23.35
CA ASN A 166 -18.84 -10.97 23.21
C ASN A 166 -19.05 -10.41 21.79
N ALA A 167 -18.14 -10.68 20.85
CA ALA A 167 -18.16 -10.13 19.49
C ALA A 167 -19.50 -10.31 18.77
N ARG A 168 -20.10 -11.51 18.87
CA ARG A 168 -21.40 -11.80 18.23
C ARG A 168 -22.55 -11.00 18.85
N GLN A 169 -22.54 -10.83 20.17
CA GLN A 169 -23.54 -10.00 20.85
C GLN A 169 -23.40 -8.54 20.43
N VAL A 170 -22.19 -8.00 20.48
CA VAL A 170 -21.88 -6.61 20.08
C VAL A 170 -22.28 -6.36 18.62
N LEU A 171 -22.00 -7.31 17.72
CA LEU A 171 -22.42 -7.23 16.32
C LEU A 171 -23.95 -7.15 16.20
N ASN A 172 -24.70 -8.01 16.88
CA ASN A 172 -26.16 -7.98 16.84
C ASN A 172 -26.73 -6.65 17.37
N GLU A 173 -26.15 -6.09 18.44
CA GLU A 173 -26.58 -4.77 18.95
C GLU A 173 -26.28 -3.66 17.97
N PHE A 174 -25.12 -3.71 17.30
CA PHE A 174 -24.79 -2.74 16.26
C PHE A 174 -25.74 -2.84 15.07
N GLU A 175 -26.08 -4.05 14.61
CA GLU A 175 -27.05 -4.23 13.51
C GLU A 175 -28.42 -3.62 13.87
N ARG A 176 -28.90 -3.78 15.12
CA ARG A 176 -30.14 -3.12 15.58
C ARG A 176 -30.03 -1.59 15.67
N TYR A 177 -28.86 -1.08 16.05
CA TYR A 177 -28.60 0.36 16.05
C TYR A 177 -28.60 0.92 14.63
N ALA A 178 -27.88 0.26 13.72
CA ALA A 178 -27.70 0.65 12.33
C ALA A 178 -29.01 0.69 11.53
N GLN A 179 -29.96 -0.21 11.82
CA GLN A 179 -31.29 -0.24 11.21
C GLN A 179 -32.04 1.10 11.26
N ARG A 180 -31.72 1.97 12.23
CA ARG A 180 -32.34 3.30 12.36
C ARG A 180 -31.86 4.28 11.29
N THR A 181 -30.68 4.05 10.73
CA THR A 181 -30.02 4.94 9.77
C THR A 181 -29.76 4.26 8.42
N ASP A 182 -30.04 2.96 8.29
CA ASP A 182 -29.76 2.16 7.08
C ASP A 182 -30.32 2.78 5.80
N GLU A 183 -31.59 3.20 5.78
CA GLU A 183 -32.19 3.78 4.57
C GLU A 183 -31.41 5.00 4.08
N LYS A 184 -31.12 5.96 4.97
CA LYS A 184 -30.36 7.17 4.62
C LYS A 184 -28.90 6.87 4.29
N PHE A 185 -28.29 5.94 5.02
CA PHE A 185 -26.93 5.51 4.76
C PHE A 185 -26.81 4.87 3.37
N TYR A 186 -27.73 4.01 2.98
CA TYR A 186 -27.75 3.37 1.66
C TYR A 186 -28.10 4.34 0.54
N GLN A 187 -28.96 5.33 0.78
CA GLN A 187 -29.17 6.43 -0.18
C GLN A 187 -27.87 7.22 -0.39
N ALA A 188 -27.08 7.48 0.65
CA ALA A 188 -25.78 8.14 0.54
C ALA A 188 -24.74 7.27 -0.20
N GLU A 189 -24.65 5.96 0.09
CA GLU A 189 -23.81 5.02 -0.68
C GLU A 189 -24.22 4.95 -2.15
N ALA A 190 -25.53 4.99 -2.46
CA ALA A 190 -26.02 5.00 -3.84
C ALA A 190 -25.54 6.22 -4.64
N VAL A 191 -25.40 7.39 -4.00
CA VAL A 191 -24.81 8.59 -4.64
C VAL A 191 -23.35 8.34 -5.03
N ILE A 192 -22.59 7.68 -4.15
CA ILE A 192 -21.19 7.33 -4.42
C ILE A 192 -21.08 6.30 -5.54
N LEU A 193 -21.93 5.28 -5.52
CA LEU A 193 -21.97 4.22 -6.53
C LEU A 193 -22.38 4.76 -7.91
N ASP A 194 -23.38 5.64 -7.97
CA ASP A 194 -23.81 6.31 -9.19
C ASP A 194 -22.65 7.10 -9.83
N GLN A 195 -21.91 7.89 -9.04
CA GLN A 195 -20.73 8.59 -9.53
C GLN A 195 -19.64 7.62 -10.01
N THR A 196 -19.39 6.57 -9.25
CA THR A 196 -18.38 5.55 -9.60
C THR A 196 -18.71 4.88 -10.93
N THR A 197 -19.99 4.56 -11.15
CA THR A 197 -20.50 3.96 -12.39
C THR A 197 -20.32 4.91 -13.57
N LYS A 198 -20.71 6.18 -13.42
CA LYS A 198 -20.50 7.22 -14.45
C LYS A 198 -19.02 7.40 -14.81
N SER A 199 -18.13 7.32 -13.83
CA SER A 199 -16.69 7.39 -14.05
C SER A 199 -16.17 6.16 -14.82
N TRP A 200 -16.69 4.96 -14.54
CA TRP A 200 -16.38 3.76 -15.33
C TRP A 200 -16.91 3.85 -16.76
N ASP A 201 -18.14 4.31 -16.96
CA ASP A 201 -18.72 4.51 -18.29
C ASP A 201 -17.89 5.52 -19.11
N ARG A 202 -17.48 6.63 -18.49
CA ARG A 202 -16.54 7.59 -19.10
C ARG A 202 -15.24 6.90 -19.49
N TYR A 203 -14.61 6.13 -18.59
CA TYR A 203 -13.34 5.45 -18.88
C TYR A 203 -13.49 4.42 -20.01
N ALA A 204 -14.56 3.62 -20.00
CA ALA A 204 -14.87 2.63 -21.02
C ALA A 204 -15.10 3.26 -22.40
N SER A 205 -15.55 4.52 -22.46
CA SER A 205 -15.66 5.29 -23.71
C SER A 205 -14.31 5.75 -24.29
N ASN A 206 -13.19 5.42 -23.62
CA ASN A 206 -11.83 5.84 -23.97
C ASN A 206 -11.72 7.36 -24.11
N PRO A 207 -11.83 8.10 -22.99
CA PRO A 207 -11.93 9.55 -23.01
C PRO A 207 -10.66 10.16 -23.63
N ALA A 208 -10.85 11.26 -24.37
CA ALA A 208 -9.72 12.00 -24.91
C ALA A 208 -8.84 12.53 -23.77
N ARG A 209 -7.54 12.60 -24.04
CA ARG A 209 -6.56 13.25 -23.18
C ARG A 209 -6.79 14.76 -23.17
N ASP A 210 -6.75 15.39 -22.00
CA ASP A 210 -6.82 16.84 -21.87
C ASP A 210 -5.45 17.46 -22.24
N MET A 211 -5.24 17.61 -23.54
CA MET A 211 -3.97 18.10 -24.09
C MET A 211 -3.74 19.58 -23.81
N ASP A 212 -4.79 20.37 -23.60
CA ASP A 212 -4.67 21.80 -23.32
C ASP A 212 -4.08 22.03 -21.91
N ARG A 213 -4.62 21.34 -20.90
CA ARG A 213 -4.08 21.38 -19.53
C ARG A 213 -2.70 20.73 -19.44
N LEU A 214 -2.48 19.61 -20.13
CA LEU A 214 -1.16 18.97 -20.18
C LEU A 214 -0.10 19.88 -20.81
N THR A 215 -0.43 20.54 -21.93
CA THR A 215 0.49 21.48 -22.59
C THR A 215 0.76 22.68 -21.70
N SER A 216 -0.28 23.26 -21.10
CA SER A 216 -0.14 24.38 -20.16
C SER A 216 0.79 24.00 -18.99
N LEU A 217 0.59 22.81 -18.41
CA LEU A 217 1.43 22.26 -17.37
C LEU A 217 2.90 22.11 -17.81
N GLN A 218 3.16 21.63 -19.02
CA GLN A 218 4.51 21.58 -19.60
C GLN A 218 5.12 22.97 -19.80
N GLU A 219 4.34 23.94 -20.26
CA GLU A 219 4.82 25.33 -20.42
C GLU A 219 5.26 25.95 -19.10
N ARG A 220 4.57 25.62 -17.99
CA ARG A 220 4.94 26.11 -16.64
C ARG A 220 6.35 25.74 -16.22
N PHE A 221 6.99 24.72 -16.81
CA PHE A 221 8.34 24.29 -16.48
C PHE A 221 9.33 24.41 -17.66
N ARG A 222 8.96 25.10 -18.74
CA ARG A 222 9.80 25.27 -19.94
C ARG A 222 11.15 25.94 -19.64
N ASP A 223 11.23 26.72 -18.57
CA ASP A 223 12.47 27.36 -18.10
C ASP A 223 13.44 26.37 -17.40
N GLN A 224 12.94 25.23 -16.92
CA GLN A 224 13.71 24.20 -16.22
C GLN A 224 14.17 23.12 -17.19
N LYS A 225 15.42 23.21 -17.67
CA LYS A 225 15.96 22.31 -18.70
C LYS A 225 16.01 20.84 -18.33
N ASN A 226 16.00 20.54 -17.03
CA ASN A 226 16.07 19.18 -16.50
C ASN A 226 14.73 18.71 -15.90
N VAL A 227 13.62 19.40 -16.18
CA VAL A 227 12.27 18.96 -15.80
C VAL A 227 11.53 18.45 -17.03
N GLU A 228 10.90 17.30 -16.87
CA GLU A 228 9.98 16.73 -17.87
C GLU A 228 8.60 16.52 -17.24
N VAL A 229 7.54 16.79 -18.00
CA VAL A 229 6.18 16.39 -17.63
C VAL A 229 5.70 15.32 -18.62
N ARG A 230 5.41 14.12 -18.10
CA ARG A 230 4.97 12.95 -18.87
C ARG A 230 3.59 12.48 -18.44
N ASP A 231 2.93 11.74 -19.33
CA ASP A 231 1.52 11.39 -19.19
C ASP A 231 1.31 9.87 -19.09
N LEU A 232 0.77 9.41 -17.97
CA LEU A 232 0.44 8.00 -17.69
C LEU A 232 -0.60 7.43 -18.65
N SER A 233 -1.44 8.29 -19.24
CA SER A 233 -2.43 7.88 -20.23
C SER A 233 -1.85 7.75 -21.64
N ASN A 234 -0.61 8.22 -21.86
CA ASN A 234 0.07 8.15 -23.14
C ASN A 234 0.90 6.86 -23.28
N PRO A 235 0.52 5.92 -24.17
CA PRO A 235 1.22 4.65 -24.32
C PRO A 235 2.65 4.78 -24.87
N SER A 236 3.02 5.95 -25.40
CA SER A 236 4.39 6.27 -25.79
C SER A 236 5.27 6.67 -24.60
N ASP A 237 4.67 7.22 -23.54
CA ASP A 237 5.38 7.60 -22.32
C ASP A 237 5.51 6.41 -21.37
N ILE A 238 4.44 5.63 -21.17
CA ILE A 238 4.48 4.39 -20.40
C ILE A 238 3.27 3.50 -20.73
N ARG A 239 3.45 2.18 -20.58
CA ARG A 239 2.36 1.21 -20.58
C ARG A 239 2.38 0.49 -19.24
N LEU A 240 1.43 0.82 -18.37
CA LEU A 240 1.34 0.17 -17.07
C LEU A 240 0.92 -1.30 -17.25
N GLN A 241 1.71 -2.22 -16.70
CA GLN A 241 1.40 -3.63 -16.55
C GLN A 241 0.10 -3.80 -15.75
N ASN A 242 -0.02 -3.09 -14.63
CA ASN A 242 -1.20 -3.13 -13.77
C ASN A 242 -2.15 -1.94 -14.06
N LYS A 243 -2.34 -1.58 -15.34
CA LYS A 243 -3.23 -0.47 -15.74
C LYS A 243 -4.63 -0.59 -15.13
N ASP A 244 -5.20 -1.79 -15.12
CA ASP A 244 -6.56 -2.01 -14.58
C ASP A 244 -6.60 -1.80 -13.06
N VAL A 245 -5.54 -2.17 -12.34
CA VAL A 245 -5.40 -1.88 -10.91
C VAL A 245 -5.31 -0.36 -10.69
N TYR A 246 -4.45 0.32 -11.43
CA TYR A 246 -4.31 1.78 -11.38
C TYR A 246 -5.65 2.50 -11.61
N GLN A 247 -6.41 2.10 -12.64
CA GLN A 247 -7.71 2.70 -12.94
C GLN A 247 -8.76 2.32 -11.89
N HIS A 248 -8.72 1.10 -11.37
CA HIS A 248 -9.62 0.69 -10.30
C HIS A 248 -9.39 1.48 -9.00
N GLU A 249 -8.14 1.83 -8.67
CA GLU A 249 -7.84 2.70 -7.54
C GLU A 249 -8.40 4.12 -7.73
N ILE A 250 -8.24 4.72 -8.91
CA ILE A 250 -8.78 6.06 -9.20
C ILE A 250 -10.31 6.05 -9.22
N ILE A 251 -10.89 5.13 -10.00
CA ILE A 251 -12.32 5.10 -10.34
C ILE A 251 -13.09 4.23 -9.34
N GLY A 252 -12.76 2.95 -9.27
CA GLY A 252 -13.50 1.94 -8.50
C GLY A 252 -13.53 2.20 -7.00
N ARG A 253 -12.48 2.80 -6.44
CA ARG A 253 -12.46 3.23 -5.03
C ARG A 253 -12.92 4.66 -4.81
N ASN A 254 -13.37 5.35 -5.86
CA ASN A 254 -13.82 6.73 -5.81
C ASN A 254 -12.75 7.68 -5.20
N GLY A 255 -11.50 7.54 -5.68
CA GLY A 255 -10.38 8.41 -5.29
C GLY A 255 -9.28 7.77 -4.45
N GLY A 256 -8.88 6.53 -4.74
CA GLY A 256 -7.70 5.86 -4.18
C GLY A 256 -6.38 6.39 -4.74
N TYR A 257 -6.19 7.71 -4.86
CA TYR A 257 -5.07 8.32 -5.59
C TYR A 257 -3.69 7.92 -5.05
N ALA A 258 -3.56 7.74 -3.73
CA ALA A 258 -2.31 7.30 -3.12
C ALA A 258 -1.91 5.89 -3.58
N ALA A 259 -2.87 4.96 -3.63
CA ALA A 259 -2.64 3.59 -4.11
C ALA A 259 -2.46 3.55 -5.64
N ALA A 260 -3.18 4.38 -6.39
CA ALA A 260 -2.92 4.55 -7.83
C ALA A 260 -1.48 5.03 -8.08
N SER A 261 -1.02 6.01 -7.29
CA SER A 261 0.37 6.47 -7.31
C SER A 261 1.34 5.37 -6.89
N ASP A 262 1.01 4.51 -5.93
CA ASP A 262 1.82 3.32 -5.58
C ASP A 262 1.98 2.37 -6.77
N VAL A 263 0.90 2.06 -7.50
CA VAL A 263 0.98 1.22 -8.69
C VAL A 263 1.88 1.86 -9.75
N ALA A 264 1.66 3.14 -10.05
CA ALA A 264 2.41 3.84 -11.08
C ALA A 264 3.90 3.99 -10.72
N ARG A 265 4.23 4.39 -9.48
CA ARG A 265 5.61 4.69 -9.06
C ARG A 265 6.54 3.50 -9.21
N TYR A 266 6.09 2.30 -8.83
CA TYR A 266 6.90 1.10 -8.94
C TYR A 266 7.21 0.76 -10.41
N GLU A 267 6.21 0.83 -11.28
CA GLU A 267 6.38 0.51 -12.70
C GLU A 267 7.19 1.57 -13.45
N ILE A 268 7.04 2.85 -13.10
CA ILE A 268 7.87 3.93 -13.64
C ILE A 268 9.34 3.67 -13.33
N VAL A 269 9.69 3.43 -12.06
CA VAL A 269 11.08 3.17 -11.68
C VAL A 269 11.57 1.86 -12.29
N ASN A 270 10.74 0.83 -12.38
CA ASN A 270 11.14 -0.43 -13.00
C ASN A 270 11.48 -0.27 -14.49
N ARG A 271 10.81 0.67 -15.17
CA ARG A 271 11.04 0.96 -16.59
C ARG A 271 12.21 1.91 -16.81
N TYR A 272 12.32 2.97 -16.01
CA TYR A 272 13.22 4.09 -16.26
C TYR A 272 14.45 4.12 -15.34
N ALA A 273 14.51 3.25 -14.33
CA ALA A 273 15.47 3.29 -13.23
C ALA A 273 15.44 4.64 -12.48
N GLY A 274 16.25 4.77 -11.43
CA GLY A 274 16.42 6.02 -10.71
C GLY A 274 15.69 6.02 -9.38
N THR A 275 15.28 7.20 -8.95
CA THR A 275 14.68 7.47 -7.64
C THR A 275 13.26 7.95 -7.80
N TYR A 276 12.32 7.32 -7.13
CA TYR A 276 11.01 7.89 -6.90
C TYR A 276 11.00 8.69 -5.60
N THR A 277 10.31 9.82 -5.61
CA THR A 277 9.96 10.58 -4.42
C THR A 277 8.52 11.09 -4.50
N ASP A 278 7.78 11.08 -3.40
CA ASP A 278 6.55 11.88 -3.29
C ASP A 278 6.93 13.36 -3.49
N ILE A 279 6.06 14.13 -4.14
CA ILE A 279 6.32 15.53 -4.50
C ILE A 279 6.39 16.46 -3.28
N ASP A 280 5.82 16.04 -2.14
CA ASP A 280 5.80 16.81 -0.90
C ASP A 280 7.03 16.57 -0.02
N LEU A 281 8.03 15.81 -0.49
CA LEU A 281 9.31 15.64 0.19
C LEU A 281 10.31 16.71 -0.25
N GLU A 282 11.29 16.99 0.61
CA GLU A 282 12.34 17.98 0.34
C GLU A 282 13.69 17.31 0.07
N SER A 283 14.35 17.67 -1.02
CA SER A 283 15.75 17.30 -1.29
C SER A 283 16.69 18.19 -0.49
N VAL A 284 17.33 17.61 0.52
CA VAL A 284 18.29 18.31 1.39
C VAL A 284 19.65 18.40 0.68
N GLN A 285 20.06 17.31 0.04
CA GLN A 285 21.34 17.19 -0.68
C GLN A 285 21.15 16.66 -2.11
N PRO A 286 22.04 17.00 -3.05
CA PRO A 286 22.03 16.40 -4.39
C PRO A 286 22.24 14.88 -4.31
N LEU A 287 21.52 14.12 -5.14
CA LEU A 287 21.63 12.66 -5.20
C LEU A 287 22.78 12.16 -6.09
N ASP A 288 23.50 13.06 -6.77
CA ASP A 288 24.52 12.73 -7.77
C ASP A 288 25.64 11.85 -7.19
N GLY A 289 25.74 10.62 -7.69
CA GLY A 289 26.72 9.63 -7.24
C GLY A 289 26.51 9.12 -5.80
N ALA A 290 25.43 9.53 -5.12
CA ALA A 290 25.16 9.14 -3.74
C ALA A 290 24.57 7.73 -3.61
N LEU A 291 23.89 7.26 -4.65
CA LEU A 291 23.04 6.07 -4.58
C LEU A 291 23.68 4.89 -5.32
N HIS A 292 23.93 3.82 -4.57
CA HIS A 292 24.41 2.55 -5.10
C HIS A 292 23.51 1.43 -4.60
N ALA A 293 23.05 0.56 -5.50
CA ALA A 293 22.26 -0.61 -5.14
C ALA A 293 22.65 -1.79 -6.02
N HIS A 294 22.38 -3.01 -5.53
CA HIS A 294 22.40 -4.18 -6.38
C HIS A 294 21.38 -4.05 -7.53
N PRO A 295 21.70 -4.45 -8.77
CA PRO A 295 20.77 -4.38 -9.91
C PRO A 295 19.40 -5.02 -9.68
N ASP A 296 19.35 -6.07 -8.86
CA ASP A 296 18.13 -6.84 -8.54
C ASP A 296 17.45 -6.46 -7.21
N LEU A 297 17.97 -5.46 -6.49
CA LEU A 297 17.37 -4.96 -5.24
C LEU A 297 16.89 -3.51 -5.42
N MET A 298 16.35 -2.93 -4.34
CA MET A 298 16.00 -1.51 -4.27
C MET A 298 16.46 -0.90 -2.94
N LEU A 299 16.77 0.39 -2.99
CA LEU A 299 16.90 1.23 -1.80
C LEU A 299 15.53 1.78 -1.41
N VAL A 300 15.24 1.86 -0.12
CA VAL A 300 13.96 2.31 0.43
C VAL A 300 14.20 3.32 1.54
N GLY A 301 13.45 4.41 1.50
CA GLY A 301 13.44 5.44 2.53
C GLY A 301 12.99 4.88 3.87
N MET A 302 13.61 5.36 4.95
CA MET A 302 13.24 5.03 6.32
C MET A 302 12.76 6.31 7.00
N ALA A 303 11.47 6.35 7.34
CA ALA A 303 10.91 7.44 8.13
C ALA A 303 11.08 7.15 9.63
N GLU A 304 11.23 8.21 10.44
CA GLU A 304 11.30 8.08 11.88
C GLU A 304 10.04 7.37 12.42
N GLY A 305 10.24 6.44 13.35
CA GLY A 305 9.14 5.79 14.04
C GLY A 305 8.39 6.81 14.89
N LYS A 306 7.05 6.78 14.88
CA LYS A 306 6.28 7.54 15.88
C LYS A 306 6.67 7.00 17.26
N ASN A 307 7.19 7.86 18.14
CA ASN A 307 7.33 7.57 19.56
C ASN A 307 5.95 7.25 20.13
N ASP A 308 5.60 5.97 20.12
CA ASP A 308 4.38 5.50 20.74
C ASP A 308 4.54 5.51 22.27
N ALA A 309 3.42 5.40 22.98
CA ALA A 309 3.36 5.38 24.45
C ALA A 309 4.20 4.26 25.12
N LYS A 310 4.92 3.43 24.36
CA LYS A 310 5.84 2.38 24.82
C LYS A 310 7.29 2.55 24.34
N GLY A 311 7.65 3.65 23.66
CA GLY A 311 9.05 4.03 23.41
C GLY A 311 9.82 3.24 22.33
N SER A 312 9.14 2.62 21.36
CA SER A 312 9.83 1.91 20.26
C SER A 312 10.33 2.88 19.18
N ALA A 313 11.64 2.96 18.98
CA ALA A 313 12.31 3.75 17.94
C ALA A 313 12.43 3.02 16.57
N THR A 314 11.58 2.02 16.31
CA THR A 314 11.64 1.23 15.07
C THR A 314 11.27 2.10 13.86
N PRO A 315 12.17 2.25 12.86
CA PRO A 315 11.88 3.04 11.67
C PRO A 315 10.81 2.38 10.81
N TYR A 316 10.10 3.19 10.05
CA TYR A 316 9.06 2.73 9.14
C TYR A 316 9.55 2.81 7.68
N PHE A 317 9.28 1.75 6.90
CA PHE A 317 9.52 1.77 5.46
C PHE A 317 8.66 2.87 4.85
N ALA A 318 9.25 3.76 4.06
CA ALA A 318 8.53 4.83 3.38
C ALA A 318 8.61 4.62 1.87
N ASN A 319 7.56 4.08 1.26
CA ASN A 319 7.47 3.97 -0.21
C ASN A 319 7.24 5.33 -0.91
N ALA A 320 7.19 6.40 -0.13
CA ALA A 320 7.32 7.78 -0.59
C ALA A 320 8.74 8.11 -1.09
N LEU A 321 9.74 7.26 -0.83
CA LEU A 321 11.10 7.41 -1.35
C LEU A 321 11.73 6.03 -1.59
N PHE A 322 12.14 5.74 -2.82
CA PHE A 322 12.90 4.53 -3.12
C PHE A 322 13.70 4.69 -4.42
N SER A 323 14.73 3.87 -4.60
CA SER A 323 15.57 3.86 -5.80
C SER A 323 15.86 2.46 -6.28
N SER A 324 15.93 2.28 -7.59
CA SER A 324 16.23 0.99 -8.19
C SER A 324 16.86 1.14 -9.58
N HIS A 325 17.58 0.10 -9.99
CA HIS A 325 17.88 -0.11 -11.41
C HIS A 325 16.59 -0.52 -12.14
N ALA A 326 16.57 -0.31 -13.46
CA ALA A 326 15.49 -0.80 -14.30
C ALA A 326 15.48 -2.33 -14.30
N GLN A 327 14.28 -2.92 -14.37
CA GLN A 327 14.06 -4.37 -14.42
C GLN A 327 14.64 -5.14 -13.23
N SER A 328 14.83 -4.48 -12.08
CA SER A 328 15.24 -5.12 -10.83
C SER A 328 14.29 -6.29 -10.51
N ALA A 329 14.84 -7.46 -10.19
CA ALA A 329 14.04 -8.64 -9.89
C ALA A 329 13.11 -8.42 -8.69
N MET A 330 13.60 -7.73 -7.64
CA MET A 330 12.78 -7.37 -6.48
C MET A 330 11.61 -6.44 -6.86
N LEU A 331 11.87 -5.40 -7.65
CA LEU A 331 10.84 -4.44 -8.04
C LEU A 331 9.81 -5.07 -9.01
N SER A 332 10.28 -5.89 -9.95
CA SER A 332 9.42 -6.60 -10.90
C SER A 332 8.50 -7.59 -10.19
N SER A 333 9.02 -8.37 -9.23
CA SER A 333 8.19 -9.28 -8.43
C SER A 333 7.18 -8.56 -7.53
N LEU A 334 7.50 -7.36 -7.03
CA LEU A 334 6.52 -6.53 -6.30
C LEU A 334 5.36 -6.10 -7.21
N ILE A 335 5.67 -5.69 -8.44
CA ILE A 335 4.68 -5.29 -9.44
C ILE A 335 3.78 -6.49 -9.80
N ASP A 336 4.36 -7.67 -9.98
CA ASP A 336 3.62 -8.90 -10.24
C ASP A 336 2.70 -9.28 -9.07
N ASP A 337 3.22 -9.21 -7.84
CA ASP A 337 2.50 -9.52 -6.61
C ASP A 337 1.29 -8.57 -6.41
N ILE A 338 1.45 -7.27 -6.71
CA ILE A 338 0.34 -6.32 -6.70
C ILE A 338 -0.73 -6.78 -7.69
N GLY A 339 -0.37 -7.03 -8.95
CA GLY A 339 -1.32 -7.47 -9.97
C GLY A 339 -2.07 -8.75 -9.58
N GLU A 340 -1.36 -9.73 -9.05
CA GLU A 340 -1.95 -11.01 -8.63
C GLU A 340 -2.87 -10.87 -7.42
N LYS A 341 -2.50 -10.02 -6.46
CA LYS A 341 -3.34 -9.75 -5.28
C LYS A 341 -4.68 -9.13 -5.68
N TYR A 342 -4.73 -8.24 -6.67
CA TYR A 342 -6.00 -7.69 -7.16
C TYR A 342 -6.82 -8.72 -7.95
N ARG A 343 -6.18 -9.54 -8.80
CA ARG A 343 -6.88 -10.58 -9.57
C ARG A 343 -7.50 -11.67 -8.68
N SER A 344 -6.81 -12.02 -7.59
CA SER A 344 -7.24 -13.09 -6.67
C SER A 344 -8.14 -12.59 -5.54
N MET A 345 -8.31 -11.27 -5.38
CA MET A 345 -9.11 -10.69 -4.30
C MET A 345 -10.59 -11.05 -4.45
N LYS A 346 -11.18 -11.56 -3.36
CA LYS A 346 -12.61 -11.86 -3.29
C LYS A 346 -13.29 -10.96 -2.27
N GLY A 347 -14.25 -10.17 -2.73
CA GLY A 347 -14.96 -9.18 -1.91
C GLY A 347 -15.74 -9.76 -0.72
N ASN A 348 -16.09 -11.05 -0.75
CA ASN A 348 -16.80 -11.74 0.33
C ASN A 348 -15.88 -12.43 1.35
N GLU A 349 -14.56 -12.37 1.15
CA GLU A 349 -13.57 -12.85 2.12
C GLU A 349 -12.99 -11.65 2.89
N TYR A 350 -12.38 -11.90 4.05
CA TYR A 350 -11.87 -10.85 4.94
C TYR A 350 -10.98 -9.84 4.21
N GLY A 351 -10.05 -10.30 3.36
CA GLY A 351 -9.15 -9.44 2.60
C GLY A 351 -9.88 -8.50 1.64
N GLY A 352 -10.92 -8.97 0.94
CA GLY A 352 -11.70 -8.15 0.03
C GLY A 352 -12.66 -7.19 0.74
N ASP A 353 -13.33 -7.63 1.81
CA ASP A 353 -14.15 -6.73 2.63
C ASP A 353 -13.29 -5.65 3.29
N ARG A 354 -12.12 -6.01 3.84
CA ARG A 354 -11.15 -5.05 4.39
C ARG A 354 -10.68 -4.05 3.35
N TYR A 355 -10.48 -4.49 2.10
CA TYR A 355 -10.06 -3.62 1.01
C TYR A 355 -11.02 -2.45 0.76
N PHE A 356 -12.33 -2.73 0.69
CA PHE A 356 -13.37 -1.72 0.48
C PHE A 356 -13.75 -0.97 1.76
N SER A 357 -13.86 -1.68 2.87
CA SER A 357 -14.37 -1.11 4.13
C SER A 357 -13.33 -0.27 4.87
N ARG A 358 -12.03 -0.48 4.62
CA ARG A 358 -10.93 0.22 5.30
C ARG A 358 -9.92 0.78 4.32
N PRO A 359 -10.34 1.76 3.50
CA PRO A 359 -9.59 2.09 2.32
C PRO A 359 -8.15 2.55 2.61
N ASN A 360 -7.96 3.34 3.66
CA ASN A 360 -6.65 3.83 4.08
C ASN A 360 -5.72 2.69 4.54
N LYS A 361 -6.27 1.69 5.23
CA LYS A 361 -5.49 0.56 5.74
C LYS A 361 -5.11 -0.39 4.62
N SER A 362 -6.07 -0.70 3.75
CA SER A 362 -5.82 -1.59 2.63
C SER A 362 -4.81 -1.00 1.64
N THR A 363 -4.78 0.31 1.41
CA THR A 363 -3.70 0.96 0.64
C THR A 363 -2.33 0.64 1.24
N ILE A 364 -2.14 0.92 2.54
CA ILE A 364 -0.86 0.66 3.24
C ILE A 364 -0.45 -0.82 3.16
N GLU A 365 -1.41 -1.73 3.27
CA GLU A 365 -1.22 -3.19 3.32
C GLU A 365 -1.13 -3.87 1.95
N THR A 366 -1.53 -3.20 0.86
CA THR A 366 -1.65 -3.80 -0.48
C THR A 366 -0.63 -3.25 -1.45
N THR A 367 -0.47 -1.93 -1.50
CA THR A 367 0.43 -1.25 -2.44
C THR A 367 1.46 -0.38 -1.72
N GLY A 368 1.14 -0.01 -0.48
CA GLY A 368 1.91 0.91 0.34
C GLY A 368 3.05 0.26 1.12
N PRO A 369 3.53 0.93 2.18
CA PRO A 369 4.78 0.52 2.79
C PRO A 369 4.76 -0.78 3.60
N ASN A 370 3.61 -1.24 4.08
CA ASN A 370 3.54 -2.57 4.71
C ASN A 370 3.71 -3.68 3.67
N ALA A 371 3.12 -3.51 2.47
CA ALA A 371 3.32 -4.44 1.36
C ALA A 371 4.81 -4.48 0.96
N LEU A 372 5.43 -3.31 0.82
CA LEU A 372 6.86 -3.19 0.50
C LEU A 372 7.75 -3.85 1.58
N ARG A 373 7.50 -3.58 2.87
CA ARG A 373 8.25 -4.20 3.98
C ARG A 373 8.12 -5.73 3.98
N GLY A 374 6.91 -6.24 3.76
CA GLY A 374 6.67 -7.68 3.62
C GLY A 374 7.40 -8.28 2.42
N HIS A 375 7.45 -7.56 1.31
CA HIS A 375 8.19 -7.97 0.11
C HIS A 375 9.70 -8.02 0.34
N VAL A 376 10.25 -7.05 1.07
CA VAL A 376 11.68 -7.04 1.46
C VAL A 376 12.01 -8.29 2.29
N ASP A 377 11.18 -8.63 3.28
CA ASP A 377 11.38 -9.86 4.06
C ASP A 377 11.28 -11.11 3.17
N ARG A 378 10.31 -11.14 2.25
CA ARG A 378 10.17 -12.23 1.28
C ARG A 378 11.46 -12.44 0.46
N VAL A 379 12.01 -11.37 -0.11
CA VAL A 379 13.27 -11.42 -0.86
C VAL A 379 14.42 -11.92 0.02
N ILE A 380 14.52 -11.42 1.27
CA ILE A 380 15.54 -11.87 2.22
C ILE A 380 15.43 -13.37 2.50
N GLN A 381 14.23 -13.85 2.86
CA GLN A 381 14.04 -15.25 3.24
C GLN A 381 14.20 -16.18 2.05
N GLN A 382 13.74 -15.80 0.85
CA GLN A 382 13.93 -16.58 -0.37
C GLN A 382 15.40 -16.74 -0.74
N ALA A 383 16.18 -15.65 -0.69
CA ALA A 383 17.62 -15.69 -0.97
C ALA A 383 18.38 -16.60 0.02
N LYS A 384 17.91 -16.66 1.28
CA LYS A 384 18.44 -17.56 2.31
C LYS A 384 17.93 -19.01 2.20
N GLY A 385 17.05 -19.30 1.23
CA GLY A 385 16.44 -20.62 1.06
C GLY A 385 15.46 -20.99 2.19
N ARG A 386 14.80 -20.01 2.81
CA ARG A 386 13.89 -20.18 3.94
C ARG A 386 12.49 -19.56 3.68
N PRO A 387 11.82 -19.86 2.56
CA PRO A 387 10.54 -19.24 2.21
C PRO A 387 9.44 -19.44 3.27
N ASP A 388 9.52 -20.51 4.07
CA ASP A 388 8.55 -20.79 5.14
C ASP A 388 8.66 -19.83 6.34
N LEU A 389 9.70 -18.98 6.38
CA LEU A 389 9.91 -17.97 7.43
C LEU A 389 9.44 -16.57 7.03
N VAL A 390 8.81 -16.41 5.87
CA VAL A 390 8.24 -15.12 5.43
C VAL A 390 7.12 -14.71 6.38
N ARG A 391 7.13 -13.44 6.79
CA ARG A 391 6.18 -12.87 7.75
C ARG A 391 5.18 -11.95 7.06
N ASP A 392 4.16 -12.51 6.43
CA ASP A 392 3.13 -11.79 5.66
C ASP A 392 1.67 -12.01 6.13
N ASP A 393 1.48 -12.62 7.31
CA ASP A 393 0.15 -12.84 7.89
C ASP A 393 -0.46 -11.58 8.55
N ALA A 394 -1.77 -11.65 8.86
CA ALA A 394 -2.49 -10.54 9.51
C ALA A 394 -1.88 -10.13 10.86
N HIS A 395 -1.31 -11.08 11.62
CA HIS A 395 -0.55 -10.78 12.83
C HIS A 395 0.72 -9.98 12.51
N SER A 396 1.43 -10.33 11.45
CA SER A 396 2.66 -9.69 10.97
C SER A 396 2.44 -8.27 10.45
N LEU A 397 1.20 -7.98 10.02
CA LEU A 397 0.73 -6.66 9.58
C LEU A 397 0.18 -5.82 10.75
N ALA A 398 -0.39 -6.45 11.78
CA ALA A 398 -1.00 -5.78 12.93
C ALA A 398 -0.05 -5.59 14.13
N ASP A 399 0.90 -6.52 14.34
CA ASP A 399 1.85 -6.53 15.44
C ASP A 399 3.20 -5.91 15.04
N ARG A 400 3.85 -5.30 16.04
CA ARG A 400 5.25 -4.84 15.97
C ARG A 400 6.22 -6.02 15.98
N ILE A 401 6.03 -6.97 15.09
CA ILE A 401 6.94 -8.11 14.91
C ILE A 401 8.28 -7.65 14.30
N TRP A 402 8.37 -6.41 13.81
CA TRP A 402 9.56 -5.77 13.25
C TRP A 402 10.30 -4.88 14.23
N ASP A 403 9.91 -4.87 15.50
CA ASP A 403 10.54 -4.01 16.50
C ASP A 403 12.07 -4.22 16.50
N LYS A 404 12.82 -3.15 16.22
CA LYS A 404 14.29 -3.18 16.10
C LYS A 404 14.95 -3.54 17.43
N SER A 405 14.26 -3.35 18.55
CA SER A 405 14.76 -3.73 19.88
C SER A 405 14.70 -5.24 20.16
N LYS A 406 13.95 -6.01 19.36
CA LYS A 406 13.78 -7.45 19.56
C LYS A 406 14.95 -8.24 18.94
N PRO A 407 15.67 -9.07 19.71
CA PRO A 407 16.85 -9.81 19.21
C PRO A 407 16.58 -10.66 17.97
N GLN A 408 15.39 -11.26 17.85
CA GLN A 408 15.03 -12.06 16.68
C GLN A 408 14.99 -11.27 15.35
N ASN A 409 15.00 -9.93 15.40
CA ASN A 409 14.97 -9.05 14.23
C ASN A 409 16.34 -8.45 13.89
N GLU A 410 17.38 -8.73 14.67
CA GLU A 410 18.70 -8.12 14.50
C GLU A 410 19.28 -8.38 13.11
N GLU A 411 19.23 -9.63 12.65
CA GLU A 411 19.71 -10.01 11.31
C GLU A 411 18.93 -9.29 10.21
N TYR A 412 17.59 -9.23 10.32
CA TYR A 412 16.75 -8.53 9.35
C TYR A 412 17.15 -7.05 9.24
N TRP A 413 17.26 -6.36 10.37
CA TRP A 413 17.62 -4.94 10.36
C TRP A 413 19.05 -4.68 9.91
N LYS A 414 20.00 -5.59 10.20
CA LYS A 414 21.35 -5.52 9.66
C LYS A 414 21.35 -5.61 8.13
N LEU A 415 20.55 -6.50 7.56
CA LEU A 415 20.39 -6.62 6.10
C LEU A 415 19.70 -5.39 5.51
N VAL A 416 18.65 -4.89 6.15
CA VAL A 416 17.98 -3.64 5.76
C VAL A 416 18.97 -2.48 5.73
N ASP A 417 19.71 -2.26 6.82
CA ASP A 417 20.67 -1.16 6.95
C ASP A 417 21.82 -1.24 5.91
N SER A 418 22.18 -2.44 5.46
CA SER A 418 23.32 -2.64 4.54
C SER A 418 22.96 -2.75 3.05
N HIS A 419 21.78 -3.28 2.70
CA HIS A 419 21.43 -3.60 1.30
C HIS A 419 20.20 -2.85 0.78
N PHE A 420 19.32 -2.38 1.67
CA PHE A 420 18.02 -1.83 1.28
C PHE A 420 17.80 -0.39 1.73
N LYS A 421 18.62 0.15 2.65
CA LYS A 421 18.36 1.47 3.21
C LYS A 421 18.80 2.57 2.25
N PHE A 422 17.87 3.47 1.91
CA PHE A 422 18.22 4.72 1.25
C PHE A 422 19.06 5.60 2.19
N PRO A 423 20.18 6.21 1.73
CA PRO A 423 21.07 6.99 2.58
C PRO A 423 20.37 8.12 3.36
N ASP A 424 20.68 8.23 4.65
CA ASP A 424 20.12 9.27 5.53
C ASP A 424 20.57 10.68 5.10
N ASN A 425 19.82 11.71 5.51
CA ASN A 425 20.14 13.13 5.35
C ASN A 425 20.16 13.68 3.90
N TYR A 426 19.71 12.90 2.92
CA TYR A 426 19.52 13.37 1.54
C TYR A 426 18.12 13.92 1.27
N VAL A 427 17.12 13.37 1.96
CA VAL A 427 15.70 13.72 1.81
C VAL A 427 15.09 13.93 3.18
N ASN A 428 14.37 15.04 3.33
CA ASN A 428 13.62 15.35 4.53
C ASN A 428 12.17 14.89 4.37
N PHE A 429 11.72 14.03 5.28
CA PHE A 429 10.36 13.54 5.33
C PHE A 429 9.43 14.49 6.08
N GLU A 430 9.91 15.36 6.97
CA GLU A 430 9.08 16.19 7.84
C GLU A 430 8.84 17.59 7.25
N THR A 431 8.20 17.66 6.09
CA THR A 431 7.80 18.92 5.48
C THR A 431 6.41 19.37 5.97
N GLN A 432 6.14 20.68 5.90
CA GLN A 432 4.82 21.23 6.26
C GLN A 432 3.71 20.68 5.36
N GLU A 433 4.01 20.41 4.08
CA GLU A 433 3.06 19.83 3.14
C GLU A 433 2.78 18.36 3.45
N GLN A 434 3.83 17.59 3.79
CA GLN A 434 3.64 16.21 4.21
C GLN A 434 2.77 16.12 5.47
N GLN A 435 2.87 17.09 6.40
CA GLN A 435 1.98 17.19 7.57
C GLN A 435 0.50 17.35 7.21
N ASN A 436 0.20 17.96 6.05
CA ASN A 436 -1.14 18.21 5.53
C ASN A 436 -1.58 17.21 4.45
N SER A 437 -0.71 16.25 4.08
CA SER A 437 -0.95 15.36 2.95
C SER A 437 -2.10 14.39 3.20
N ALA A 438 -2.71 13.93 2.10
CA ALA A 438 -3.80 12.96 2.13
C ALA A 438 -3.42 11.71 2.94
N THR A 439 -2.15 11.28 2.93
CA THR A 439 -1.68 10.11 3.68
C THR A 439 -1.68 10.32 5.20
N LYS A 440 -1.38 11.52 5.70
CA LYS A 440 -1.51 11.84 7.15
C LYS A 440 -2.99 12.01 7.54
N ALA A 441 -3.83 12.61 6.68
CA ALA A 441 -5.28 12.63 6.87
C ALA A 441 -5.90 11.21 6.84
N MET A 442 -5.29 10.27 6.12
CA MET A 442 -5.70 8.87 6.08
C MET A 442 -5.26 8.07 7.34
N ALA A 443 -4.18 8.49 8.01
CA ALA A 443 -3.65 7.86 9.22
C ALA A 443 -4.36 8.32 10.52
N GLY A 444 -5.03 9.47 10.50
CA GLY A 444 -5.88 9.97 11.57
C GLY A 444 -7.36 9.79 11.21
N GLY A 445 -8.10 9.00 11.99
CA GLY A 445 -9.55 8.93 11.84
C GLY A 445 -10.15 10.34 11.99
N ALA A 446 -10.88 10.78 10.97
CA ALA A 446 -11.74 11.96 10.95
C ALA A 446 -11.24 13.15 11.78
N GLN A 447 -10.29 13.92 11.26
CA GLN A 447 -10.29 15.35 11.54
C GLN A 447 -11.00 16.04 10.39
N GLN A 448 -12.08 16.74 10.71
CA GLN A 448 -12.82 17.62 9.80
C GLN A 448 -11.83 18.45 8.98
N PRO A 449 -12.08 18.67 7.67
CA PRO A 449 -11.28 19.62 6.92
C PRO A 449 -11.33 20.95 7.65
N ALA A 450 -10.17 21.46 8.05
CA ALA A 450 -10.04 22.81 8.54
C ALA A 450 -10.67 23.73 7.49
N VAL A 451 -11.66 24.51 7.92
CA VAL A 451 -12.22 25.60 7.15
C VAL A 451 -11.04 26.48 6.72
N LEU A 452 -10.72 26.46 5.42
CA LEU A 452 -9.87 27.46 4.79
C LEU A 452 -10.48 28.82 5.15
N LYS A 453 -9.86 29.52 6.10
CA LYS A 453 -10.07 30.96 6.21
C LYS A 453 -9.47 31.54 4.93
N MET A 454 -10.34 31.98 4.04
CA MET A 454 -9.95 32.85 2.94
C MET A 454 -9.24 34.07 3.51
N GLY A 455 -8.01 34.27 3.05
CA GLY A 455 -7.21 35.47 3.18
C GLY A 455 -6.51 35.69 1.86
#